data_AF-A0A967PLU5-F1
#
_entry.id   AF-A0A967PLU5-F1
#
_cell.length_a   1.000
_cell.length_b   1.000
_cell.length_c   1.000
_cell.angle_alpha   90.00
_cell.angle_beta   90.00
_cell.angle_gamma   90.00
#
_symmetry.space_group_name_H-M   'P 1'
#
loop_
_entity.id
_entity.type
_entity.pdbx_description
1 polymer ?
#
loop_
_entity_poly.entity_id
_entity_poly.type
_entity_poly.pdbx_seq_one_letter_code
_entity_poly.pdbx_strand_id
1 'polypeptide(L)' 'TVAKGVRKTKSRFGGRLEPFTHVDLVLYEGRNLDTITQVEGVEAFPRLRSDLDRVSAASTMVEAVDAVAQEK' A
#
# COMPACT_ATOMS: atom_id res chain seq x y z
N THR A 1 -2.26 -4.08 9.95
CA THR A 1 -3.43 -3.91 9.03
C THR A 1 -3.48 -4.97 7.93
N VAL A 2 -4.66 -5.30 7.39
CA VAL A 2 -4.88 -6.32 6.34
C VAL A 2 -6.00 -5.94 5.35
N ALA A 3 -5.78 -6.18 4.06
CA ALA A 3 -6.80 -6.08 3.00
C ALA A 3 -7.34 -7.47 2.62
N LYS A 4 -8.50 -7.84 3.16
CA LYS A 4 -9.11 -9.16 2.90
C LYS A 4 -9.49 -9.31 1.42
N GLY A 5 -9.02 -10.40 0.80
CA GLY A 5 -9.38 -10.75 -0.58
C GLY A 5 -8.74 -9.86 -1.65
N VAL A 6 -7.71 -9.08 -1.31
CA VAL A 6 -7.06 -8.15 -2.27
C VAL A 6 -6.53 -8.84 -3.52
N ARG A 7 -6.07 -10.10 -3.39
CA ARG A 7 -5.53 -10.91 -4.49
C ARG A 7 -6.61 -11.61 -5.35
N LYS A 8 -7.89 -11.53 -4.99
CA LYS A 8 -8.96 -12.12 -5.82
C LYS A 8 -9.09 -11.34 -7.13
N THR A 9 -9.32 -12.02 -8.25
CA THR A 9 -9.52 -11.38 -9.57
C THR A 9 -10.62 -10.30 -9.55
N LYS A 10 -11.68 -10.51 -8.76
CA LYS A 10 -12.78 -9.55 -8.56
C LYS A 10 -12.64 -8.73 -7.27
N SER A 11 -11.41 -8.47 -6.81
CA SER A 11 -11.15 -7.67 -5.62
C SER A 11 -11.74 -6.26 -5.79
N ARG A 12 -12.51 -5.81 -4.80
CA ARG A 12 -13.05 -4.44 -4.77
C ARG A 12 -11.97 -3.36 -4.63
N PHE A 13 -10.80 -3.73 -4.10
CA PHE A 13 -9.70 -2.79 -3.90
C PHE A 13 -8.93 -2.53 -5.21
N GLY A 14 -8.98 -3.46 -6.18
CA GLY A 14 -8.29 -3.34 -7.46
C GLY A 14 -6.78 -3.06 -7.29
N GLY A 15 -6.19 -2.39 -8.27
CA GLY A 15 -4.79 -1.95 -8.24
C GLY A 15 -4.51 -0.72 -7.37
N ARG A 16 -5.42 -0.33 -6.45
CA ARG A 16 -5.20 0.84 -5.58
C ARG A 16 -4.17 0.55 -4.49
N LEU A 17 -4.06 -0.71 -4.06
CA LEU A 17 -3.07 -1.15 -3.06
C LEU A 17 -1.81 -1.71 -3.72
N GLU A 18 -1.39 -1.12 -4.84
CA GLU A 18 -0.15 -1.47 -5.53
C GLU A 18 1.06 -0.72 -4.92
N PRO A 19 2.30 -1.20 -5.08
CA PRO A 19 3.46 -0.77 -4.28
C PRO A 19 3.92 0.69 -4.15
N PHE A 20 3.51 1.71 -4.87
CA PHE A 20 4.01 3.09 -4.68
C PHE A 20 2.84 4.06 -4.86
N THR A 21 1.70 3.72 -4.27
CA THR A 21 0.46 4.50 -4.34
C THR A 21 0.22 5.18 -3.02
N HIS A 22 -0.07 6.48 -3.09
CA HIS A 22 -0.63 7.23 -1.98
C HIS A 22 -2.15 7.03 -1.93
N VAL A 23 -2.66 6.54 -0.80
CA VAL A 23 -4.06 6.20 -0.60
C VAL A 23 -4.56 6.72 0.73
N ASP A 24 -5.84 7.08 0.76
CA ASP A 24 -6.61 7.27 1.99
C ASP A 24 -7.32 5.96 2.34
N LEU A 25 -7.21 5.54 3.59
CA LEU A 25 -7.75 4.26 4.08
C LEU A 25 -8.76 4.48 5.19
N VAL A 26 -9.85 3.70 5.13
CA VAL A 26 -10.73 3.50 6.29
C VAL A 26 -10.44 2.11 6.85
N LEU A 27 -10.15 2.07 8.15
CA LEU A 27 -9.81 0.86 8.88
C LEU A 27 -10.91 0.52 9.89
N TYR A 28 -11.23 -0.76 9.99
CA TYR A 28 -11.94 -1.31 11.14
C TYR A 28 -10.91 -1.90 12.10
N GLU A 29 -10.86 -1.41 13.33
CA GLU A 29 -9.91 -1.85 14.34
C GLU A 29 -10.13 -3.33 14.71
N GLY A 30 -9.08 -4.12 14.57
CA GLY A 30 -9.12 -5.56 14.84
C GLY A 30 -8.40 -5.93 16.13
N ARG A 31 -8.67 -7.13 16.66
CA ARG A 31 -7.95 -7.62 17.85
C ARG A 31 -6.44 -7.79 17.62
N ASN A 32 -6.05 -8.15 16.39
CA ASN A 32 -4.63 -8.36 16.02
C ASN A 32 -4.22 -7.50 14.82
N LEU A 33 -5.11 -7.37 13.82
CA LEU A 33 -4.85 -6.62 12.60
C LEU A 33 -6.11 -5.84 12.22
N ASP A 34 -5.94 -4.56 11.97
CA ASP A 34 -7.01 -3.73 11.43
C ASP A 34 -7.38 -4.20 10.03
N THR A 35 -8.68 -4.24 9.74
CA THR A 35 -9.19 -4.64 8.43
C THR A 35 -9.48 -3.40 7.60
N ILE A 36 -8.92 -3.34 6.39
CA ILE A 36 -9.23 -2.27 5.43
C ILE A 36 -10.68 -2.44 4.94
N THR A 37 -11.51 -1.43 5.15
CA THR A 37 -12.92 -1.41 4.73
C THR A 37 -13.13 -0.56 3.48
N GLN A 38 -12.35 0.51 3.29
CA GLN A 38 -12.38 1.38 2.12
C GLN A 38 -10.96 1.84 1.73
N VAL A 39 -10.77 2.08 0.43
CA VAL A 39 -9.53 2.61 -0.15
C VAL A 39 -9.91 3.68 -1.17
N GLU A 40 -9.37 4.87 -1.00
CA GLU A 40 -9.44 5.96 -1.97
C GLU A 40 -8.03 6.27 -2.48
N GLY A 41 -7.87 6.36 -3.80
CA GLY A 41 -6.56 6.62 -4.41
C GLY A 41 -6.32 8.12 -4.49
N VAL A 42 -5.27 8.60 -3.82
CA VAL A 42 -4.85 10.01 -3.90
C VAL A 42 -3.93 10.22 -5.10
N GLU A 43 -2.88 9.40 -5.22
CA GLU A 43 -1.96 9.43 -6.36
C GLU A 43 -1.27 8.06 -6.55
N ALA A 44 -1.16 7.60 -7.79
CA ALA A 44 -0.68 6.25 -8.11
C ALA A 44 0.79 6.17 -8.53
N PHE A 45 1.41 7.29 -8.90
CA PHE A 45 2.81 7.38 -9.33
C PHE A 45 3.25 6.23 -10.27
N PRO A 46 2.54 5.99 -11.40
CA PRO A 46 2.78 4.82 -12.25
C PRO A 46 4.21 4.77 -12.80
N ARG A 47 4.84 5.94 -12.96
CA ARG A 47 6.24 6.10 -13.41
C ARG A 47 7.28 5.44 -12.50
N LEU A 48 6.95 5.17 -11.24
CA LEU A 48 7.84 4.47 -10.32
C LEU A 48 7.87 2.96 -10.57
N ARG A 49 6.79 2.38 -11.12
CA ARG A 49 6.70 0.94 -11.44
C ARG A 49 7.08 0.60 -12.88
N SER A 50 7.07 1.58 -13.77
CA SER A 50 7.35 1.39 -15.19
C SER A 50 8.84 1.36 -15.54
N ASP A 51 9.73 1.58 -14.56
CA ASP A 51 11.16 1.74 -14.74
C ASP A 51 11.89 1.03 -13.60
N LEU A 52 12.80 0.11 -13.92
CA LEU A 52 13.46 -0.74 -12.93
C LEU A 52 14.35 0.04 -11.96
N ASP A 53 15.07 1.05 -12.44
CA ASP A 53 15.94 1.87 -11.61
C ASP A 53 15.12 2.67 -10.60
N ARG A 54 13.94 3.16 -11.03
CA ARG A 54 13.00 3.83 -10.13
C ARG A 54 12.36 2.89 -9.12
N VAL A 55 12.03 1.66 -9.48
CA VAL A 55 11.54 0.65 -8.53
C VAL A 55 12.60 0.39 -7.46
N SER A 56 13.86 0.25 -7.86
CA SER A 56 14.97 0.01 -6.93
C SER A 56 15.11 1.17 -5.94
N ALA A 57 15.22 2.40 -6.44
CA ALA A 57 15.34 3.59 -5.59
C ALA A 57 14.13 3.79 -4.66
N ALA A 58 12.90 3.59 -5.17
CA ALA A 58 11.69 3.71 -4.37
C ALA A 58 11.62 2.63 -3.28
N SER A 59 12.01 1.40 -3.58
CA SER A 59 12.07 0.30 -2.61
C SER A 59 13.06 0.63 -1.49
N THR A 60 14.28 1.09 -1.82
CA THR A 60 15.27 1.51 -0.80
C THR A 60 14.74 2.62 0.09
N MET A 61 14.04 3.61 -0.47
CA MET A 61 13.43 4.67 0.32
C MET A 61 12.35 4.15 1.27
N VAL A 62 11.48 3.25 0.80
CA VAL A 62 10.43 2.64 1.64
C VAL A 62 11.04 1.81 2.77
N GLU A 63 12.08 1.02 2.49
CA GLU A 63 12.81 0.25 3.53
C GLU A 63 13.47 1.17 4.57
N ALA A 64 14.09 2.26 4.12
CA ALA A 64 14.67 3.25 5.03
C ALA A 64 13.60 3.90 5.91
N VAL A 65 12.42 4.22 5.36
CA VAL A 65 11.28 4.73 6.13
C VAL A 65 10.79 3.69 7.14
N ASP A 66 10.60 2.43 6.74
CA ASP A 66 10.15 1.36 7.64
C ASP A 66 11.12 1.17 8.82
N ALA A 67 12.43 1.25 8.57
CA ALA A 67 13.45 1.15 9.61
C ALA A 67 13.43 2.28 10.64
N VAL A 68 13.03 3.51 10.24
CA VAL A 68 13.03 4.69 11.13
C VAL A 68 11.67 5.04 11.71
N ALA A 69 10.58 4.63 11.05
CA ALA A 69 9.21 5.01 11.39
C ALA A 69 8.43 3.94 12.16
N GLN A 70 9.10 2.91 12.67
CA GLN A 70 8.44 1.83 13.42
C GLN A 70 7.54 2.40 14.54
N GLU A 71 6.30 1.90 14.58
CA GLU A 71 5.39 2.17 15.69
C GLU A 71 5.99 1.63 16.99
N LYS A 72 5.84 2.40 18.08
CA LYS A 72 6.20 1.95 19.44
C LYS A 72 5.22 0.92 19.96
#